data_AF-A0A961BQM0-F1
#
_entry.id   AF-A0A961BQM0-F1
#
_cell.length_a   1.000
_cell.length_b   1.000
_cell.length_c   1.000
_cell.angle_alpha   90.00
_cell.angle_beta   90.00
_cell.angle_gamma   90.00
#
_symmetry.space_group_name_H-M   'P 1'
#
loop_
_entity.id
_entity.type
_entity.pdbx_description
1 polymer ?
#
loop_
_entity_poly.entity_id
_entity_poly.type
_entity_poly.pdbx_seq_one_letter_code
_entity_poly.pdbx_strand_id
1 'polypeptide(L)' 'AVLRRAHEMIDDDATDDAALVERLGGTVAVVEGDPENIKVTYRGDLAIVETILLGRSDHG' A
#
# COMPACT_ATOMS: atom_id res chain seq x y z
N ALA A 1 -13.69 -13.86 -5.68
CA ALA A 1 -12.60 -14.16 -4.72
C ALA A 1 -11.28 -14.37 -5.47
N VAL A 2 -10.82 -13.34 -6.19
CA VAL A 2 -9.61 -13.43 -7.04
C VAL A 2 -8.33 -13.46 -6.20
N LEU A 3 -8.27 -12.64 -5.15
CA LEU A 3 -7.07 -12.52 -4.31
C LEU A 3 -6.72 -13.83 -3.58
N ARG A 4 -7.73 -14.50 -3.00
CA ARG A 4 -7.52 -15.80 -2.35
C ARG A 4 -6.96 -16.84 -3.30
N ARG A 5 -7.51 -16.92 -4.52
CA ARG A 5 -7.00 -17.82 -5.56
C ARG A 5 -5.55 -17.48 -5.94
N ALA A 6 -5.19 -16.20 -5.99
CA ALA A 6 -3.82 -15.77 -6.30
C ALA A 6 -2.83 -16.26 -5.24
N HIS A 7 -3.17 -16.10 -3.95
CA HIS A 7 -2.38 -16.62 -2.82
C HIS A 7 -2.27 -18.16 -2.80
N GLU A 8 -3.26 -18.89 -3.29
CA GLU A 8 -3.23 -20.36 -3.37
C GLU A 8 -2.40 -20.89 -4.55
N MET A 9 -2.31 -20.13 -5.65
CA MET A 9 -1.73 -20.61 -6.91
C MET A 9 -0.33 -20.05 -7.19
N ILE A 10 0.03 -18.93 -6.60
CA ILE A 10 1.30 -18.25 -6.83
C ILE A 10 2.16 -18.41 -5.57
N ASP A 11 3.17 -19.25 -5.66
CA ASP A 11 4.18 -19.46 -4.62
C ASP A 11 5.47 -18.74 -5.05
N ASP A 12 5.49 -17.42 -4.90
CA ASP A 12 6.53 -16.50 -5.36
C ASP A 12 6.60 -15.30 -4.39
N ASP A 13 7.75 -14.63 -4.30
CA ASP A 13 8.03 -13.49 -3.41
C ASP A 13 7.36 -12.19 -3.92
N ALA A 14 6.05 -12.23 -4.20
CA ALA A 14 5.27 -11.04 -4.52
C ALA A 14 5.25 -10.09 -3.31
N THR A 15 5.56 -8.83 -3.56
CA THR A 15 5.70 -7.81 -2.50
C THR A 15 4.38 -7.20 -2.07
N ASP A 16 3.34 -7.35 -2.89
CA ASP A 16 1.98 -6.87 -2.62
C ASP A 16 0.91 -7.75 -3.33
N ASP A 17 -0.35 -7.50 -2.98
CA ASP A 17 -1.49 -8.23 -3.52
C ASP A 17 -1.78 -7.93 -5.00
N ALA A 18 -1.41 -6.74 -5.49
CA ALA A 18 -1.63 -6.37 -6.89
C ALA A 18 -0.75 -7.23 -7.80
N ALA A 19 0.52 -7.39 -7.45
CA ALA A 19 1.45 -8.25 -8.16
C ALA A 19 0.98 -9.72 -8.20
N LEU A 20 0.40 -10.23 -7.11
CA LEU A 20 -0.21 -11.57 -7.10
C LEU A 20 -1.37 -11.69 -8.09
N VAL A 21 -2.27 -10.70 -8.11
CA VAL A 21 -3.41 -10.68 -9.02
C VAL A 21 -2.98 -10.58 -10.48
N GLU A 22 -1.99 -9.73 -10.79
CA GLU A 22 -1.42 -9.58 -12.13
C GLU A 22 -0.75 -10.87 -12.61
N ARG A 23 0.01 -11.54 -11.74
CA ARG A 23 0.66 -12.84 -12.05
C ARG A 23 -0.34 -13.96 -12.31
N LEU A 24 -1.50 -13.93 -11.65
CA LEU A 24 -2.62 -14.82 -11.94
C LEU A 24 -3.30 -14.50 -13.30
N GLY A 25 -2.89 -13.42 -13.98
CA GLY A 25 -3.49 -12.92 -15.22
C GLY A 25 -4.70 -12.02 -15.00
N GLY A 26 -4.92 -11.55 -13.77
CA GLY A 26 -5.92 -10.57 -13.44
C GLY A 26 -5.52 -9.15 -13.85
N THR A 27 -6.49 -8.24 -13.86
CA THR A 27 -6.26 -6.81 -14.13
C THR A 27 -6.37 -6.01 -12.84
N VAL A 28 -5.40 -5.14 -12.60
CA VAL A 28 -5.41 -4.17 -11.50
C VAL A 28 -5.58 -2.77 -12.08
N ALA A 29 -6.44 -1.97 -11.46
CA ALA A 29 -6.56 -0.55 -11.77
C ALA A 29 -5.73 0.27 -10.79
N VAL A 30 -4.94 1.21 -11.30
CA VAL A 30 -4.21 2.18 -10.47
C VAL A 30 -5.04 3.45 -10.34
N VAL A 31 -5.14 3.97 -9.13
CA VAL A 31 -5.85 5.22 -8.81
C VAL A 31 -4.89 6.17 -8.11
N GLU A 32 -5.06 7.47 -8.31
CA GLU A 32 -4.23 8.48 -7.65
C GLU A 32 -4.40 8.39 -6.12
N GLY A 33 -3.28 8.28 -5.41
CA GLY A 33 -3.23 8.17 -3.96
C GLY A 33 -2.97 9.51 -3.28
N ASP A 34 -3.13 9.53 -1.96
CA ASP A 34 -2.69 10.65 -1.13
C ASP A 34 -1.16 10.55 -0.92
N PRO A 35 -0.36 11.56 -1.29
CA PRO A 35 1.09 11.56 -1.05
C PRO A 35 1.46 11.49 0.44
N GLU A 36 0.56 11.87 1.36
CA GLU A 36 0.75 11.74 2.80
C GLU A 36 0.55 10.30 3.32
N ASN A 37 0.01 9.38 2.50
CA ASN A 37 -0.17 7.97 2.86
C ASN A 37 1.15 7.18 2.76
N ILE A 38 2.13 7.61 3.56
CA ILE A 38 3.48 7.03 3.57
C ILE A 38 3.55 5.75 4.40
N LYS A 39 4.41 4.81 3.99
CA LYS A 39 4.71 3.59 4.74
C LYS A 39 5.77 3.88 5.81
N VAL A 40 5.37 3.83 7.09
CA VAL A 40 6.32 3.88 8.22
C VAL A 40 7.14 2.59 8.27
N THR A 41 8.41 2.67 7.91
CA THR A 41 9.33 1.53 7.75
C THR A 41 10.55 1.69 8.65
N TYR A 42 11.02 2.91 8.87
CA TYR A 42 12.18 3.25 9.70
C TYR A 42 11.81 4.24 10.80
N ARG A 43 12.64 4.33 11.85
CA ARG A 43 12.40 5.27 12.95
C ARG A 43 12.36 6.73 12.49
N GLY A 44 13.09 7.09 11.42
CA GLY A 44 13.10 8.44 10.87
C GLY A 44 11.75 8.88 10.30
N ASP A 45 10.91 7.94 9.85
CA ASP A 45 9.61 8.24 9.23
C ASP A 45 8.63 8.85 10.24
N LEU A 46 8.84 8.62 11.55
CA LEU A 46 7.99 9.16 12.61
C LEU A 46 7.96 10.70 12.62
N ALA A 47 9.10 11.36 12.39
CA ALA A 47 9.15 12.82 12.34
C ALA A 47 8.30 13.39 11.18
N ILE A 48 8.23 12.66 10.06
CA ILE A 48 7.41 13.03 8.90
C ILE A 48 5.93 12.85 9.23
N VAL A 49 5.55 11.69 9.80
CA VAL A 49 4.16 11.41 10.21
C VAL A 49 3.66 12.39 11.27
N GLU A 50 4.48 12.73 12.26
CA GLU A 50 4.14 13.73 13.28
C GLU A 50 3.84 15.09 12.65
N THR A 51 4.66 15.52 11.67
CA THR A 51 4.44 16.78 10.94
C THR A 51 3.12 16.76 10.16
N ILE A 52 2.83 15.66 9.45
CA ILE A 52 1.58 15.47 8.71
C ILE A 52 0.37 15.57 9.66
N LEU A 53 0.41 14.87 10.81
CA LEU A 53 -0.68 14.85 11.78
C LEU A 53 -0.92 16.21 12.45
N LEU A 54 0.14 16.97 12.72
CA LEU A 54 0.03 18.33 13.26
C LEU A 54 -0.63 19.29 12.25
N GLY A 55 -0.20 19.26 10.98
CA GLY A 55 -0.80 20.07 9.92
C GLY A 55 -2.30 19.79 9.70
N ARG A 56 -2.75 18.57 10.00
CA ARG A 56 -4.18 18.19 9.98
C ARG A 56 -4.97 18.74 11.16
N SER A 57 -4.33 18.89 12.32
CA SER A 57 -4.97 19.40 13.54
C SER A 57 -5.24 20.90 13.47
N ASP A 58 -4.50 21.64 12.63
CA ASP A 58 -4.69 23.07 12.37
C ASP A 58 -5.85 23.38 11.39
N HIS A 59 -6.49 22.35 10.81
CA HIS A 59 -7.64 22.49 9.91
C HIS A 59 -8.98 22.09 10.58
N GLY A 60 -9.04 22.12 11.91
CA GLY A 60 -10.25 21.88 12.73
C GLY A 60 -10.93 23.15 13.23
#